data_AF-A0A7W6N8U2-F1
#
_entry.id   AF-A0A7W6N8U2-F1
#
_cell.length_a   1.000
_cell.length_b   1.000
_cell.length_c   1.000
_cell.angle_alpha   90.00
_cell.angle_beta   90.00
_cell.angle_gamma   90.00
#
_symmetry.space_group_name_H-M   'P 1'
#
loop_
_entity.id
_entity.type
_entity.pdbx_description
1 polymer ?
#
loop_
_entity_poly.entity_id
_entity_poly.type
_entity_poly.pdbx_seq_one_letter_code
_entity_poly.pdbx_strand_id
1 'polypeptide(L)'
;MFARSLLLAVALPLATPAMGDDCPTAQTAKLGFVLERQGTRAEVRPGSDHFTHVLNLYPSGKVQNVIYYRGFFPVSRFDDTARSINIPVSDLRTVFPLEPKARRALTYAPAQPDKVGAIVSLELTVTGQEQLQLGSCSYNVLIVRNRFLNAEGKVTGEHTDLYSPELGFVLAKRYEERGGSQTVVKYQSIKPLGKAAPL
;
A
#
# COMPACT_ATOMS: atom_id res chain seq x y z
N MET A 1 -31.27 46.09 -54.52
CA MET A 1 -31.59 45.85 -53.11
C MET A 1 -30.97 44.52 -52.72
N PHE A 2 -29.87 44.54 -51.96
CA PHE A 2 -29.10 43.34 -51.61
C PHE A 2 -29.62 42.73 -50.30
N ALA A 3 -30.05 41.47 -50.35
CA ALA A 3 -30.46 40.70 -49.19
C ALA A 3 -29.23 40.29 -48.37
N ARG A 4 -29.15 40.74 -47.11
CA ARG A 4 -28.15 40.30 -46.13
C ARG A 4 -28.72 39.14 -45.33
N SER A 5 -28.24 37.92 -45.59
CA SER A 5 -28.49 36.76 -44.74
C SER A 5 -27.56 36.80 -43.53
N LEU A 6 -28.12 36.92 -42.33
CA LEU A 6 -27.39 36.76 -41.06
C LEU A 6 -27.32 35.27 -40.72
N LEU A 7 -26.13 34.67 -40.74
CA LEU A 7 -25.88 33.33 -40.21
C LEU A 7 -25.64 33.43 -38.70
N LEU A 8 -26.58 32.88 -37.92
CA LEU A 8 -26.43 32.72 -36.47
C LEU A 8 -25.49 31.53 -36.20
N ALA A 9 -24.29 31.78 -35.68
CA ALA A 9 -23.38 30.74 -35.24
C ALA A 9 -23.81 30.22 -33.85
N VAL A 10 -24.33 28.99 -33.80
CA VAL A 10 -24.61 28.28 -32.55
C VAL A 10 -23.29 27.72 -32.02
N ALA A 11 -22.76 28.31 -30.95
CA ALA A 11 -21.63 27.75 -30.22
C ALA A 11 -22.13 26.60 -29.32
N LEU A 12 -21.88 25.35 -29.72
CA LEU A 12 -22.06 24.22 -28.83
C LEU A 12 -20.97 24.25 -27.73
N PRO A 13 -21.33 24.20 -26.43
CA PRO A 13 -20.34 23.98 -25.39
C PRO A 13 -19.79 22.57 -25.55
N LEU A 14 -18.50 22.47 -25.91
CA LEU A 14 -17.74 21.23 -25.80
C LEU A 14 -17.70 20.85 -24.32
N ALA A 15 -18.47 19.85 -23.94
CA ALA A 15 -18.34 19.21 -22.64
C ALA A 15 -16.93 18.62 -22.55
N THR A 16 -16.01 19.33 -21.91
CA THR A 16 -14.75 18.76 -21.48
C THR A 16 -15.09 17.65 -20.48
N PRO A 17 -14.71 16.39 -20.70
CA PRO A 17 -14.81 15.40 -19.65
C PRO A 17 -13.99 15.95 -18.48
N ALA A 18 -14.65 16.16 -17.34
CA ALA A 18 -13.94 16.37 -16.10
C ALA A 18 -13.00 15.16 -15.97
N MET A 19 -11.69 15.40 -16.06
CA MET A 19 -10.71 14.35 -15.77
C MET A 19 -10.87 14.05 -14.28
N GLY A 20 -11.73 13.07 -13.97
CA GLY A 20 -11.73 12.46 -12.65
C GLY A 20 -10.31 11.94 -12.41
N ASP A 21 -9.82 12.07 -11.18
CA ASP A 21 -8.58 11.41 -10.81
C ASP A 21 -8.74 9.91 -11.12
N ASP A 22 -8.11 9.44 -12.19
CA ASP A 22 -8.25 8.06 -12.66
C ASP A 22 -7.83 7.12 -11.53
N CYS A 23 -8.75 6.31 -11.01
CA CYS A 23 -8.44 5.32 -9.99
C CYS A 23 -7.32 4.40 -10.49
N PRO A 24 -6.16 4.31 -9.81
CA PRO A 24 -5.10 3.42 -10.25
C PRO A 24 -5.62 1.99 -10.40
N THR A 25 -5.46 1.42 -11.60
CA THR A 25 -5.72 0.02 -11.92
C THR A 25 -4.44 -0.80 -11.81
N ALA A 26 -4.53 -2.14 -11.85
CA ALA A 26 -3.35 -3.02 -11.93
C ALA A 26 -2.32 -2.62 -13.00
N GLN A 27 -2.76 -2.05 -14.13
CA GLN A 27 -1.85 -1.62 -15.19
C GLN A 27 -1.18 -0.28 -14.87
N THR A 28 -1.96 0.70 -14.42
CA THR A 28 -1.43 2.04 -14.10
C THR A 28 -0.63 2.06 -12.79
N ALA A 29 -0.94 1.17 -11.84
CA ALA A 29 -0.22 1.01 -10.58
C ALA A 29 1.25 0.65 -10.79
N LYS A 30 1.61 0.07 -11.94
CA LYS A 30 3.00 -0.18 -12.35
C LYS A 30 3.82 1.11 -12.52
N LEU A 31 3.16 2.25 -12.75
CA LEU A 31 3.76 3.57 -12.81
C LEU A 31 3.81 4.26 -11.44
N GLY A 32 3.25 3.62 -10.41
CA GLY A 32 3.14 4.16 -9.07
C GLY A 32 1.87 4.98 -8.84
N PHE A 33 1.57 5.15 -7.56
CA PHE A 33 0.39 5.86 -7.08
C PHE A 33 0.68 6.52 -5.73
N VAL A 34 -0.18 7.46 -5.36
CA VAL A 34 -0.10 8.19 -4.11
C VAL A 34 -1.29 7.84 -3.25
N LEU A 35 -1.04 7.49 -2.00
CA LEU A 35 -2.06 7.31 -0.96
C LEU A 35 -1.96 8.46 0.05
N GLU A 36 -3.09 8.97 0.52
CA GLU A 36 -3.10 10.07 1.51
C GLU A 36 -3.97 9.71 2.72
N ARG A 37 -3.55 10.17 3.91
CA ARG A 37 -4.30 10.03 5.17
C ARG A 37 -3.90 11.15 6.13
N GLN A 38 -4.84 12.00 6.53
CA GLN A 38 -4.63 13.00 7.59
C GLN A 38 -3.35 13.84 7.36
N GLY A 39 -3.12 14.28 6.13
CA GLY A 39 -1.92 15.03 5.73
C GLY A 39 -0.64 14.21 5.56
N THR A 40 -0.64 12.91 5.89
CA THR A 40 0.46 11.99 5.51
C THR A 40 0.26 11.54 4.07
N ARG A 41 1.31 11.59 3.27
CA ARG A 41 1.35 11.13 1.88
C ARG A 41 2.31 9.95 1.75
N ALA A 42 1.85 8.86 1.17
CA ALA A 42 2.68 7.71 0.82
C ALA A 42 2.76 7.59 -0.71
N GLU A 43 3.95 7.80 -1.27
CA GLU A 43 4.21 7.58 -2.69
C GLU A 43 4.69 6.16 -2.90
N VAL A 44 3.87 5.33 -3.52
CA VAL A 44 4.14 3.92 -3.78
C VAL A 44 4.71 3.80 -5.18
N ARG A 45 5.98 3.40 -5.26
CA ARG A 45 6.73 3.22 -6.51
C ARG A 45 7.12 1.75 -6.66
N PRO A 46 6.54 1.01 -7.62
CA PRO A 46 7.03 -0.33 -7.95
C PRO A 46 8.51 -0.29 -8.33
N GLY A 47 9.30 -1.19 -7.76
CA GLY A 47 10.70 -1.42 -8.09
C GLY A 47 10.87 -2.65 -8.98
N SER A 48 12.12 -3.08 -9.15
CA SER A 48 12.45 -4.34 -9.83
C SER A 48 12.01 -5.56 -9.01
N ASP A 49 11.85 -6.71 -9.67
CA ASP A 49 11.84 -8.04 -9.05
C ASP A 49 10.95 -8.19 -7.80
N HIS A 50 9.74 -7.62 -7.89
CA HIS A 50 8.69 -7.67 -6.86
C HIS A 50 8.87 -6.73 -5.66
N PHE A 51 9.85 -5.84 -5.68
CA PHE A 51 9.99 -4.84 -4.64
C PHE A 51 9.11 -3.62 -4.90
N THR A 52 8.75 -2.93 -3.82
CA THR A 52 8.02 -1.67 -3.86
C THR A 52 8.71 -0.70 -2.92
N HIS A 53 9.13 0.44 -3.45
CA HIS A 53 9.65 1.55 -2.64
C HIS A 53 8.50 2.48 -2.27
N VAL A 54 8.42 2.83 -0.99
CA VAL A 54 7.42 3.75 -0.48
C VAL A 54 8.12 4.91 0.20
N LEU A 55 7.80 6.12 -0.27
CA LEU A 55 8.20 7.37 0.36
C LEU A 55 7.02 7.92 1.16
N ASN A 56 7.13 7.89 2.48
CA ASN A 56 6.16 8.51 3.38
C ASN A 56 6.61 9.92 3.72
N LEU A 57 5.76 10.91 3.45
CA LEU A 57 5.91 12.30 3.86
C LEU A 57 4.87 12.61 4.94
N TYR A 58 5.34 12.94 6.13
CA TYR A 58 4.47 13.25 7.27
C TYR A 58 4.20 14.77 7.37
N PRO A 59 3.08 15.19 7.99
CA PRO A 59 2.77 16.61 8.20
C PRO A 59 3.87 17.40 8.93
N SER A 60 4.69 16.73 9.73
CA SER A 60 5.84 17.31 10.44
C SER A 60 7.02 17.65 9.52
N GLY A 61 6.96 17.32 8.23
CA GLY A 61 8.08 17.42 7.29
C GLY A 61 9.05 16.23 7.35
N LYS A 62 8.84 15.28 8.26
CA LYS A 62 9.64 14.05 8.30
C LYS A 62 9.38 13.18 7.08
N VAL A 63 10.44 12.56 6.60
CA VAL A 63 10.43 11.65 5.45
C VAL A 63 10.90 10.27 5.89
N GLN A 64 10.19 9.24 5.43
CA GLN A 64 10.57 7.86 5.67
C GLN A 64 10.54 7.06 4.37
N ASN A 65 11.58 6.27 4.16
CA ASN A 65 11.72 5.34 3.05
C ASN A 65 11.48 3.92 3.54
N VAL A 66 10.62 3.18 2.86
CA VAL A 66 10.38 1.78 3.17
C VAL A 66 10.49 0.97 1.89
N ILE A 67 11.26 -0.10 1.90
CA ILE A 67 11.29 -1.08 0.81
C ILE A 67 10.47 -2.28 1.26
N TYR A 68 9.46 -2.62 0.47
CA TYR A 68 8.62 -3.80 0.69
C TYR A 68 8.93 -4.86 -0.35
N TYR A 69 8.83 -6.13 0.04
CA TYR A 69 8.62 -7.21 -0.90
C TYR A 69 7.11 -7.38 -1.13
N ARG A 70 6.71 -7.33 -2.41
CA ARG A 70 5.32 -7.42 -2.90
C ARG A 70 4.37 -6.43 -2.21
N GLY A 71 4.88 -5.24 -1.84
CA GLY A 71 4.12 -4.20 -1.12
C GLY A 71 3.49 -4.64 0.21
N PHE A 72 3.96 -5.75 0.78
CA PHE A 72 3.38 -6.38 1.97
C PHE A 72 4.41 -6.56 3.07
N PHE A 73 5.51 -7.27 2.82
CA PHE A 73 6.55 -7.52 3.82
C PHE A 73 7.59 -6.40 3.81
N PRO A 74 7.72 -5.59 4.89
CA PRO A 74 8.73 -4.53 4.94
C PRO A 74 10.13 -5.15 5.10
N VAL A 75 10.98 -4.99 4.09
CA VAL A 75 12.37 -5.45 4.09
C VAL A 75 13.27 -4.44 4.77
N SER A 76 13.06 -3.15 4.53
CA SER A 76 13.82 -2.09 5.19
C SER A 76 12.96 -0.87 5.46
N ARG A 77 13.29 -0.14 6.52
CA ARG A 77 12.67 1.12 6.91
C ARG A 77 13.78 2.06 7.37
N PHE A 78 13.83 3.23 6.74
CA PHE A 78 14.81 4.26 7.01
C PHE A 78 14.09 5.60 7.17
N ASP A 79 14.33 6.27 8.30
CA ASP A 79 14.03 7.68 8.48
C ASP A 79 15.26 8.40 9.06
N ASP A 80 15.07 9.67 9.44
CA ASP A 80 16.09 10.53 10.04
C ASP A 80 16.61 10.00 11.38
N THR A 81 15.85 9.14 12.05
CA THR A 81 16.11 8.68 13.42
C THR A 81 16.29 7.17 13.58
N ALA A 82 15.75 6.39 12.65
CA ALA A 82 15.69 4.94 12.76
C ALA A 82 16.06 4.29 11.43
N ARG A 83 16.93 3.27 11.52
CA ARG A 83 17.32 2.43 10.41
C ARG A 83 17.11 0.99 10.81
N SER A 84 16.14 0.32 10.21
CA SER A 84 15.89 -1.09 10.46
C SER A 84 15.74 -1.88 9.17
N ILE A 85 16.18 -3.14 9.22
CA ILE A 85 16.09 -4.10 8.13
C ILE A 85 15.51 -5.38 8.73
N ASN A 86 14.60 -6.02 8.01
CA ASN A 86 14.13 -7.37 8.35
C ASN A 86 14.81 -8.33 7.38
N ILE A 87 15.85 -9.03 7.87
CA ILE A 87 16.63 -9.98 7.08
C ILE A 87 15.82 -11.27 6.96
N PRO A 88 15.29 -11.62 5.77
CA PRO A 88 14.54 -12.85 5.61
C PRO A 88 15.46 -14.05 5.81
N VAL A 89 15.03 -14.99 6.65
CA VAL A 89 15.69 -16.29 6.82
C VAL A 89 15.01 -17.33 5.92
N SER A 90 13.69 -17.24 5.78
CA SER A 90 12.91 -18.02 4.81
C SER A 90 12.90 -17.37 3.42
N ASP A 91 12.69 -18.18 2.37
CA ASP A 91 12.47 -17.70 1.02
C ASP A 91 11.09 -17.02 0.87
N LEU A 92 11.09 -15.70 0.71
CA LEU A 92 9.87 -14.89 0.57
C LEU A 92 9.04 -15.26 -0.68
N ARG A 93 9.63 -15.88 -1.70
CA ARG A 93 8.91 -16.29 -2.92
C ARG A 93 7.88 -17.37 -2.65
N THR A 94 8.06 -18.15 -1.58
CA THR A 94 7.12 -19.22 -1.19
C THR A 94 5.83 -18.69 -0.55
N VAL A 95 5.82 -17.41 -0.17
CA VAL A 95 4.70 -16.77 0.51
C VAL A 95 3.68 -16.21 -0.48
N PHE A 96 4.14 -15.77 -1.66
CA PHE A 96 3.31 -15.04 -2.63
C PHE A 96 3.09 -15.86 -3.92
N PRO A 97 1.95 -15.69 -4.61
CA PRO A 97 0.84 -14.78 -4.31
C PRO A 97 0.06 -15.20 -3.06
N LEU A 98 -0.52 -14.22 -2.38
CA LEU A 98 -1.48 -14.48 -1.30
C LEU A 98 -2.82 -14.86 -1.94
N GLU A 99 -3.28 -16.07 -1.68
CA GLU A 99 -4.53 -16.60 -2.21
C GLU A 99 -5.61 -16.66 -1.11
N PRO A 100 -6.90 -16.60 -1.46
CA PRO A 100 -7.98 -16.81 -0.50
C PRO A 100 -7.79 -18.11 0.30
N LYS A 101 -7.98 -18.03 1.62
CA LYS A 101 -7.80 -19.16 2.57
C LYS A 101 -6.37 -19.66 2.70
N ALA A 102 -5.38 -19.05 2.05
CA ALA A 102 -3.98 -19.43 2.19
C ALA A 102 -3.50 -19.22 3.62
N ARG A 103 -2.67 -20.17 4.08
CA ARG A 103 -1.86 -20.05 5.29
C ARG A 103 -0.41 -20.18 4.90
N ARG A 104 0.41 -19.21 5.31
CA ARG A 104 1.85 -19.15 5.04
C ARG A 104 2.57 -18.73 6.30
N ALA A 105 3.84 -19.07 6.39
CA ALA A 105 4.71 -18.56 7.44
C ALA A 105 6.04 -18.16 6.80
N LEU A 106 6.67 -17.13 7.36
CA LEU A 106 8.02 -16.73 7.01
C LEU A 106 8.78 -16.40 8.28
N THR A 107 10.10 -16.57 8.24
CA THR A 107 10.99 -16.21 9.34
C THR A 107 11.95 -15.13 8.90
N TYR A 108 12.24 -14.20 9.80
CA TYR A 108 13.19 -13.12 9.57
C TYR A 108 13.87 -12.72 10.87
N ALA A 109 15.04 -12.09 10.76
CA ALA A 109 15.72 -11.45 11.87
C ALA A 109 15.63 -9.92 11.71
N PRO A 110 15.01 -9.18 12.64
CA PRO A 110 15.06 -7.73 12.63
C PRO A 110 16.49 -7.28 12.96
N ALA A 111 17.01 -6.29 12.24
CA ALA A 111 18.36 -5.80 12.38
C ALA A 111 18.41 -4.27 12.35
N GLN A 112 19.37 -3.73 13.08
CA GLN A 112 19.86 -2.36 13.05
C GLN A 112 21.35 -2.40 12.64
N PRO A 113 21.99 -1.28 12.27
CA PRO A 113 23.35 -1.27 11.75
C PRO A 113 24.40 -2.02 12.60
N ASP A 114 24.23 -2.04 13.92
CA ASP A 114 25.15 -2.60 14.90
C ASP A 114 24.60 -3.85 15.62
N LYS A 115 23.37 -4.29 15.30
CA LYS A 115 22.68 -5.34 16.06
C LYS A 115 21.73 -6.15 15.21
N VAL A 116 21.82 -7.48 15.34
CA VAL A 116 20.81 -8.42 14.85
C VAL A 116 19.97 -8.92 16.02
N GLY A 117 18.65 -8.82 15.88
CA GLY A 117 17.68 -9.30 16.84
C GLY A 117 17.40 -10.79 16.70
N ALA A 118 16.65 -11.34 17.66
CA ALA A 118 16.21 -12.73 17.62
C ALA A 118 15.27 -12.99 16.44
N ILE A 119 15.25 -14.24 15.96
CA ILE A 119 14.36 -14.66 14.87
C ILE A 119 12.90 -14.45 15.26
N VAL A 120 12.14 -13.87 14.34
CA VAL A 120 10.69 -13.71 14.42
C VAL A 120 10.05 -14.63 13.38
N SER A 121 9.02 -15.36 13.78
CA SER A 121 8.14 -16.08 12.86
C SER A 121 6.89 -15.25 12.62
N LEU A 122 6.59 -14.97 11.35
CA LEU A 122 5.39 -14.27 10.91
C LEU A 122 4.45 -15.27 10.25
N GLU A 123 3.35 -15.58 10.93
CA GLU A 123 2.26 -16.38 10.39
C GLU A 123 1.26 -15.49 9.68
N LEU A 124 0.91 -15.86 8.45
CA LEU A 124 -0.03 -15.17 7.58
C LEU A 124 -1.22 -16.08 7.30
N THR A 125 -2.43 -15.58 7.55
CA THR A 125 -3.68 -16.28 7.21
C THR A 125 -4.61 -15.36 6.44
N VAL A 126 -4.94 -15.71 5.21
CA VAL A 126 -5.96 -15.01 4.42
C VAL A 126 -7.33 -15.49 4.87
N THR A 127 -8.06 -14.67 5.60
CA THR A 127 -9.35 -15.04 6.22
C THR A 127 -10.55 -14.71 5.35
N GLY A 128 -10.39 -13.85 4.35
CA GLY A 128 -11.45 -13.46 3.45
C GLY A 128 -11.04 -12.33 2.50
N GLN A 129 -12.04 -11.69 1.91
CA GLN A 129 -11.87 -10.52 1.06
C GLN A 129 -13.05 -9.55 1.27
N GLU A 130 -12.82 -8.27 1.02
CA GLU A 130 -13.83 -7.22 1.10
C GLU A 130 -13.56 -6.10 0.08
N GLN A 131 -14.54 -5.22 -0.10
CA GLN A 131 -14.37 -3.99 -0.87
C GLN A 131 -13.92 -2.86 0.06
N LEU A 132 -12.80 -2.22 -0.29
CA LEU A 132 -12.26 -1.07 0.44
C LEU A 132 -12.34 0.19 -0.41
N GLN A 133 -13.00 1.21 0.14
CA GLN A 133 -13.17 2.49 -0.54
C GLN A 133 -12.12 3.52 -0.11
N LEU A 134 -11.46 4.11 -1.11
CA LEU A 134 -10.46 5.19 -1.03
C LEU A 134 -10.92 6.36 -1.91
N GLY A 135 -11.50 7.40 -1.31
CA GLY A 135 -12.17 8.46 -2.05
C GLY A 135 -13.31 7.89 -2.90
N SER A 136 -13.29 8.19 -4.20
CA SER A 136 -14.21 7.64 -5.21
C SER A 136 -13.84 6.23 -5.67
N CYS A 137 -12.64 5.73 -5.36
CA CYS A 137 -12.13 4.45 -5.84
C CYS A 137 -12.50 3.29 -4.90
N SER A 138 -12.81 2.12 -5.46
CA SER A 138 -13.10 0.90 -4.70
C SER A 138 -12.18 -0.23 -5.14
N TYR A 139 -11.60 -0.94 -4.18
CA TYR A 139 -10.67 -2.05 -4.43
C TYR A 139 -11.08 -3.30 -3.67
N ASN A 140 -11.02 -4.45 -4.35
CA ASN A 140 -11.03 -5.73 -3.65
C ASN A 140 -9.72 -5.88 -2.87
N VAL A 141 -9.83 -6.13 -1.57
CA VAL A 141 -8.71 -6.38 -0.67
C VAL A 141 -8.84 -7.75 0.01
N LEU A 142 -7.73 -8.46 0.13
CA LEU A 142 -7.60 -9.64 0.97
C LEU A 142 -7.47 -9.21 2.43
N ILE A 143 -8.18 -9.92 3.30
CA ILE A 143 -8.07 -9.77 4.76
C ILE A 143 -6.98 -10.73 5.23
N VAL A 144 -5.81 -10.20 5.55
CA VAL A 144 -4.62 -11.00 5.91
C VAL A 144 -4.32 -10.81 7.40
N ARG A 145 -4.58 -11.84 8.20
CA ARG A 145 -4.22 -11.86 9.62
C ARG A 145 -2.74 -12.19 9.76
N ASN A 146 -2.00 -11.32 10.44
CA ASN A 146 -0.58 -11.45 10.73
C ASN A 146 -0.39 -11.73 12.22
N ARG A 147 0.28 -12.84 12.57
CA ARG A 147 0.70 -13.13 13.95
C ARG A 147 2.21 -13.21 14.02
N PHE A 148 2.80 -12.48 14.96
CA PHE A 148 4.25 -12.44 15.19
C PHE A 148 4.58 -13.31 16.40
N LEU A 149 5.41 -14.33 16.19
CA LEU A 149 5.85 -15.26 17.21
C LEU A 149 7.34 -15.06 17.49
N ASN A 150 7.73 -15.13 18.76
CA ASN A 150 9.12 -15.19 19.15
C ASN A 150 9.71 -16.61 18.98
N ALA A 151 10.97 -16.80 19.36
CA ALA A 151 11.67 -18.08 19.24
C ALA A 151 11.00 -19.23 20.04
N GLU A 152 10.29 -18.91 21.14
CA GLU A 152 9.55 -19.88 21.94
C GLU A 152 8.14 -20.18 21.40
N GLY A 153 7.76 -19.60 20.25
CA GLY A 153 6.44 -19.78 19.65
C GLY A 153 5.33 -18.97 20.33
N LYS A 154 5.67 -18.03 21.21
CA LYS A 154 4.70 -17.16 21.87
C LYS A 154 4.33 -15.99 20.95
N VAL A 155 3.03 -15.72 20.83
CA VAL A 155 2.53 -14.53 20.13
C VAL A 155 2.97 -13.26 20.88
N THR A 156 3.66 -12.39 20.16
CA THR A 156 4.18 -11.10 20.65
C THR A 156 3.45 -9.91 20.03
N GLY A 157 2.76 -10.13 18.91
CA GLY A 157 1.97 -9.11 18.25
C GLY A 157 1.03 -9.72 17.23
N GLU A 158 -0.01 -8.96 16.90
CA GLU A 158 -1.00 -9.35 15.91
C GLU A 158 -1.60 -8.10 15.26
N HIS A 159 -1.82 -8.14 13.95
CA HIS A 159 -2.63 -7.16 13.24
C HIS A 159 -3.22 -7.78 11.98
N THR A 160 -4.21 -7.12 11.38
CA THR A 160 -4.75 -7.52 10.07
C THR A 160 -4.38 -6.50 9.02
N ASP A 161 -3.82 -6.96 7.90
CA ASP A 161 -3.55 -6.15 6.72
C ASP A 161 -4.68 -6.32 5.69
N LEU A 162 -5.15 -5.20 5.14
CA LEU A 162 -6.05 -5.17 3.99
C LEU A 162 -5.23 -4.95 2.73
N TYR A 163 -4.85 -6.05 2.10
CA TYR A 163 -3.93 -6.08 0.96
C TYR A 163 -4.69 -6.10 -0.35
N SER A 164 -4.45 -5.14 -1.25
CA SER A 164 -4.99 -5.18 -2.61
C SER A 164 -4.06 -5.98 -3.52
N PRO A 165 -4.47 -7.15 -4.05
CA PRO A 165 -3.67 -7.87 -5.03
C PRO A 165 -3.54 -7.09 -6.35
N GLU A 166 -4.56 -6.28 -6.67
CA GLU A 166 -4.59 -5.44 -7.87
C GLU A 166 -3.50 -4.37 -7.84
N LEU A 167 -3.40 -3.63 -6.72
CA LEU A 167 -2.38 -2.59 -6.54
C LEU A 167 -1.05 -3.14 -6.03
N GLY A 168 -1.03 -4.39 -5.56
CA GLY A 168 0.14 -5.01 -4.96
C GLY A 168 0.61 -4.29 -3.69
N PHE A 169 -0.32 -3.80 -2.86
CA PHE A 169 0.02 -3.00 -1.67
C PHE A 169 -1.04 -3.09 -0.56
N VAL A 170 -0.63 -2.88 0.69
CA VAL A 170 -1.52 -2.80 1.86
C VAL A 170 -2.18 -1.42 1.97
N LEU A 171 -3.51 -1.38 1.90
CA LEU A 171 -4.30 -0.13 1.89
C LEU A 171 -4.87 0.24 3.26
N ALA A 172 -4.88 -0.70 4.20
CA ALA A 172 -5.27 -0.45 5.57
C ALA A 172 -4.75 -1.52 6.51
N LYS A 173 -4.71 -1.16 7.79
CA LYS A 173 -4.38 -2.06 8.89
C LYS A 173 -5.49 -2.01 9.93
N ARG A 174 -5.83 -3.16 10.50
CA ARG A 174 -6.74 -3.28 11.63
C ARG A 174 -5.98 -3.80 12.84
N TYR A 175 -6.19 -3.16 13.97
CA TYR A 175 -5.60 -3.52 15.25
C TYR A 175 -6.72 -3.86 16.22
N GLU A 176 -6.63 -5.04 16.83
CA GLU A 176 -7.53 -5.40 17.92
C GLU A 176 -7.09 -4.66 19.18
N GLU A 177 -8.00 -3.91 19.77
CA GLU A 177 -7.78 -3.17 21.00
C GLU A 177 -8.25 -3.97 22.21
N ARG A 178 -7.81 -3.56 23.41
CA ARG A 178 -8.31 -4.14 24.64
C ARG A 178 -9.82 -3.88 24.78
N GLY A 179 -10.59 -4.93 25.03
CA GLY A 179 -12.05 -4.85 25.14
C GLY A 179 -12.81 -5.22 23.86
N GLY A 180 -12.12 -5.68 22.81
CA GLY A 180 -12.75 -6.21 21.59
C GLY A 180 -13.19 -5.15 20.59
N SER A 181 -12.82 -3.88 20.81
CA SER A 181 -12.91 -2.86 19.76
C SER A 181 -11.76 -3.01 18.77
N GLN A 182 -11.95 -2.50 17.56
CA GLN A 182 -10.96 -2.57 16.49
C GLN A 182 -10.64 -1.17 15.99
N THR A 183 -9.34 -0.81 15.97
CA THR A 183 -8.86 0.42 15.34
C THR A 183 -8.51 0.13 13.89
N VAL A 184 -9.12 0.88 12.97
CA VAL A 184 -8.81 0.80 11.54
C VAL A 184 -7.99 2.00 11.11
N VAL A 185 -6.76 1.72 10.68
CA VAL A 185 -5.86 2.69 10.04
C VAL A 185 -5.96 2.52 8.53
N LYS A 186 -6.74 3.37 7.88
CA LYS A 186 -7.04 3.33 6.43
C LYS A 186 -6.55 4.60 5.74
N TYR A 187 -6.03 4.47 4.52
CA TYR A 187 -5.88 5.62 3.62
C TYR A 187 -7.24 6.21 3.23
N GLN A 188 -7.27 7.49 2.91
CA GLN A 188 -8.49 8.25 2.64
C GLN A 188 -8.72 8.44 1.15
N SER A 189 -7.65 8.62 0.37
CA SER A 189 -7.70 8.81 -1.08
C SER A 189 -6.53 8.11 -1.75
N ILE A 190 -6.68 7.90 -3.06
CA ILE A 190 -5.65 7.40 -3.95
C ILE A 190 -5.67 8.20 -5.24
N LYS A 191 -4.51 8.42 -5.86
CA LYS A 191 -4.38 8.98 -7.21
C LYS A 191 -3.16 8.43 -7.92
N PRO A 192 -3.11 8.44 -9.27
CA PRO A 192 -1.91 8.07 -10.00
C PRO A 192 -0.75 9.00 -9.64
N LEU A 193 0.48 8.47 -9.58
CA LEU A 193 1.67 9.29 -9.36
C LEU A 193 2.03 10.12 -10.62
N GLY A 194 1.49 9.73 -11.79
CA GLY A 194 1.83 10.30 -13.09
C GLY A 194 3.17 9.78 -13.62
N LYS A 195 3.48 10.04 -14.89
CA LYS A 195 4.80 9.71 -15.47
C LYS A 195 5.84 10.70 -14.93
N ALA A 196 6.56 10.38 -13.86
CA ALA A 196 7.74 11.16 -13.48
C ALA A 196 8.86 10.33 -12.83
N ALA A 197 9.99 10.38 -13.53
CA ALA A 197 11.39 10.08 -13.19
C ALA A 197 11.75 8.69 -12.62
N PRO A 198 12.68 7.95 -13.26
CA PRO A 198 13.39 6.89 -12.55
C PRO A 198 14.13 7.50 -11.36
N LEU A 199 14.26 6.70 -10.29
CA LEU A 199 15.08 7.00 -9.12
C LEU A 199 16.50 7.42 -9.51
#